data_AF-A0A832Y0B4-F1
#
_entry.id   AF-A0A832Y0B4-F1
#
_cell.length_a   1.000
_cell.length_b   1.000
_cell.length_c   1.000
_cell.angle_alpha   90.00
_cell.angle_beta   90.00
_cell.angle_gamma   90.00
#
_symmetry.space_group_name_H-M   'P 1'
#
loop_
_entity.id
_entity.type
_entity.pdbx_description
1 polymer ?
#
loop_
_entity_poly.entity_id
_entity_poly.type
_entity_poly.pdbx_seq_one_letter_code
_entity_poly.pdbx_strand_id
1 'polypeptide(L)'
;MDLTEKFLPSEKLLKKYENITVDNKRNGSLFLTNLRVFVGNQFNLWDIPCENIDYLERGFVPRFSAWWQLLFIPLSLIFISNLVLFFLFVLLSVARQYIKVNALTIGTHARKWNICADPEILDQIAIDIRLNSLVGNKRDGKLILEAENIDDSDEDLSLTLIGENESGPLKIAWMTSIFAFLAYYIGSFGVGTGFWVFLFSAMAFCFFVVHRDRKKSNEFRDVEPIDGWIQQGWYFVLGKLNIEIIEAKWTFKLWGTNIRIRRAGYILCSGFLFLGLLITVASSNMIPLLLGITIGVPIYLIGRALSGIPRPWKRMALRSTTCFAIAIIVVLPCLILMPLYNSATVKLPGEFVQGDSGNGWKRVMSQHDEYGLGFASTSFFLYLDDGKDSEGESDGYPAMLFVIAIKVPIDLDERDALDELDRQFHEMSLEQEIELNTHIEDGQRTTKQGYSTQYVIYNGTAKSERIGFEDVGYNVTQGAETRYIGEVWKAPEYNLLVVSMGIAIISSEEVNDQTGVGPIDDLVDDLIPNKPTETTDTKNWNELYDLIPEIVCLQPN
;
A
#
# COMPACT_ATOMS: atom_id res chain seq x y z
N MET A 1 -60.02 8.17 -4.20
CA MET A 1 -60.84 7.04 -3.74
C MET A 1 -61.31 7.40 -2.35
N ASP A 2 -62.61 7.48 -2.12
CA ASP A 2 -63.14 7.86 -0.80
C ASP A 2 -62.99 6.66 0.14
N LEU A 3 -62.07 6.73 1.09
CA LEU A 3 -61.70 5.59 1.95
C LEU A 3 -62.79 5.21 2.95
N THR A 4 -63.70 6.16 3.21
CA THR A 4 -64.89 5.99 4.04
C THR A 4 -65.82 4.90 3.50
N GLU A 5 -65.85 4.64 2.19
CA GLU A 5 -66.63 3.54 1.59
C GLU A 5 -66.01 2.15 1.87
N LYS A 6 -64.74 2.07 2.28
CA LYS A 6 -64.04 0.80 2.60
C LYS A 6 -64.00 0.47 4.10
N PHE A 7 -64.54 1.34 4.94
CA PHE A 7 -64.56 1.12 6.39
C PHE A 7 -65.63 0.11 6.76
N LEU A 8 -65.31 -0.74 7.75
CA LEU A 8 -66.31 -1.59 8.38
C LEU A 8 -67.32 -0.72 9.16
N PRO A 9 -68.56 -1.18 9.40
CA PRO A 9 -69.59 -0.39 10.09
C PRO A 9 -69.19 0.11 11.50
N SER A 10 -68.24 -0.56 12.15
CA SER A 10 -67.68 -0.22 13.47
C SER A 10 -66.33 0.52 13.42
N GLU A 11 -65.82 0.81 12.22
CA GLU A 11 -64.53 1.48 12.05
C GLU A 11 -64.66 3.00 12.07
N LYS A 12 -63.81 3.64 12.86
CA LYS A 12 -63.68 5.09 12.94
C LYS A 12 -62.27 5.48 12.52
N LEU A 13 -62.17 6.46 11.64
CA LEU A 13 -60.90 7.11 11.30
C LEU A 13 -60.41 7.89 12.52
N LEU A 14 -59.19 7.59 12.97
CA LEU A 14 -58.57 8.25 14.12
C LEU A 14 -57.69 9.40 13.67
N LYS A 15 -56.74 9.11 12.77
CA LYS A 15 -55.81 10.11 12.23
C LYS A 15 -55.45 9.81 10.78
N LYS A 16 -55.09 10.87 10.06
CA LYS A 16 -54.63 10.82 8.68
C LYS A 16 -53.30 11.55 8.58
N TYR A 17 -52.31 10.87 8.02
CA TYR A 17 -51.00 11.42 7.68
C TYR A 17 -50.87 11.47 6.18
N GLU A 18 -50.73 12.68 5.64
CA GLU A 18 -50.53 12.94 4.21
C GLU A 18 -49.08 13.35 3.93
N ASN A 19 -48.66 13.28 2.67
CA ASN A 19 -47.33 13.69 2.20
C ASN A 19 -46.16 12.91 2.82
N ILE A 20 -46.42 11.69 3.29
CA ILE A 20 -45.37 10.77 3.74
C ILE A 20 -44.77 10.02 2.54
N THR A 21 -43.55 9.51 2.67
CA THR A 21 -42.95 8.65 1.64
C THR A 21 -43.13 7.19 2.05
N VAL A 22 -43.73 6.36 1.18
CA VAL A 22 -43.93 4.92 1.44
C VAL A 22 -43.13 4.11 0.42
N ASP A 23 -42.26 3.21 0.88
CA ASP A 23 -41.38 2.38 0.04
C ASP A 23 -40.60 3.21 -1.01
N ASN A 24 -40.03 4.34 -0.58
CA ASN A 24 -39.30 5.31 -1.42
C ASN A 24 -40.14 5.96 -2.55
N LYS A 25 -41.47 5.82 -2.53
CA LYS A 25 -42.39 6.54 -3.42
C LYS A 25 -43.02 7.74 -2.70
N ARG A 26 -42.97 8.91 -3.35
CA ARG A 26 -43.54 10.16 -2.84
C ARG A 26 -45.07 10.15 -2.87
N ASN A 27 -45.68 11.09 -2.16
CA ASN A 27 -47.13 11.25 -2.05
C ASN A 27 -47.84 10.00 -1.53
N GLY A 28 -47.25 9.41 -0.49
CA GLY A 28 -47.89 8.39 0.31
C GLY A 28 -48.83 8.99 1.34
N SER A 29 -49.72 8.14 1.83
CA SER A 29 -50.71 8.48 2.84
C SER A 29 -50.86 7.31 3.80
N LEU A 30 -50.90 7.60 5.09
CA LEU A 30 -51.21 6.62 6.13
C LEU A 30 -52.49 7.04 6.83
N PHE A 31 -53.47 6.14 6.81
CA PHE A 31 -54.72 6.33 7.53
C PHE A 31 -54.77 5.33 8.67
N LEU A 32 -54.99 5.85 9.86
CA LEU A 32 -55.06 5.06 11.07
C LEU A 32 -56.51 5.01 11.52
N THR A 33 -57.08 3.81 11.56
CA THR A 33 -58.40 3.54 12.13
C THR A 33 -58.24 2.81 13.46
N ASN A 34 -59.34 2.65 14.19
CA ASN A 34 -59.38 1.88 15.45
C ASN A 34 -59.04 0.38 15.28
N LEU A 35 -59.09 -0.19 14.07
CA LEU A 35 -58.85 -1.62 13.82
C LEU A 35 -57.77 -1.91 12.76
N ARG A 36 -57.59 -1.01 11.79
CA ARG A 36 -56.68 -1.19 10.65
C ARG A 36 -55.81 0.03 10.39
N VAL A 37 -54.59 -0.22 9.92
CA VAL A 37 -53.70 0.76 9.32
C VAL A 37 -53.79 0.63 7.80
N PHE A 38 -54.18 1.69 7.12
CA PHE A 38 -54.09 1.75 5.67
C PHE A 38 -52.83 2.50 5.28
N VAL A 39 -51.92 1.82 4.60
CA VAL A 39 -50.69 2.40 4.07
C VAL A 39 -50.84 2.47 2.56
N GLY A 40 -50.76 3.66 1.99
CA GLY A 40 -50.94 3.88 0.57
C GLY A 40 -49.82 4.70 -0.06
N ASN A 41 -49.54 4.41 -1.33
CA ASN A 41 -48.85 5.31 -2.25
C ASN A 41 -49.77 5.64 -3.43
N GLN A 42 -49.29 6.44 -4.38
CA GLN A 42 -50.08 6.86 -5.56
C GLN A 42 -50.66 5.70 -6.39
N PHE A 43 -50.12 4.48 -6.29
CA PHE A 43 -50.51 3.34 -7.13
C PHE A 43 -51.24 2.24 -6.35
N ASN A 44 -50.88 2.03 -5.08
CA ASN A 44 -51.35 0.91 -4.28
C ASN A 44 -51.79 1.39 -2.90
N LEU A 45 -52.88 0.80 -2.41
CA LEU A 45 -53.35 0.92 -1.03
C LEU A 45 -53.30 -0.46 -0.40
N TRP A 46 -52.64 -0.57 0.74
CA TRP A 46 -52.56 -1.77 1.55
C TRP A 46 -53.37 -1.56 2.83
N ASP A 47 -54.21 -2.53 3.16
CA ASP A 47 -54.95 -2.61 4.41
C ASP A 47 -54.30 -3.64 5.34
N ILE A 48 -53.93 -3.18 6.54
CA ILE A 48 -53.18 -3.98 7.50
C ILE A 48 -53.98 -3.99 8.80
N PRO A 49 -54.52 -5.14 9.24
CA PRO A 49 -55.08 -5.26 10.58
C PRO A 49 -54.03 -4.95 11.64
N CYS A 50 -54.36 -4.12 12.63
CA CYS A 50 -53.40 -3.76 13.69
C CYS A 50 -52.92 -4.99 14.48
N GLU A 51 -53.77 -6.02 14.61
CA GLU A 51 -53.44 -7.30 15.25
C GLU A 51 -52.35 -8.09 14.51
N ASN A 52 -52.20 -7.88 13.20
CA ASN A 52 -51.25 -8.61 12.36
C ASN A 52 -49.92 -7.86 12.20
N ILE A 53 -49.74 -6.75 12.90
CA ILE A 53 -48.48 -6.00 12.87
C ILE A 53 -47.54 -6.67 13.86
N ASP A 54 -46.61 -7.46 13.34
CA ASP A 54 -45.62 -8.17 14.15
C ASP A 54 -44.31 -7.36 14.31
N TYR A 55 -44.10 -6.36 13.46
CA TYR A 55 -42.86 -5.58 13.41
C TYR A 55 -43.12 -4.07 13.42
N LEU A 56 -42.52 -3.37 14.38
CA LEU A 56 -42.48 -1.91 14.45
C LEU A 56 -41.04 -1.45 14.74
N GLU A 57 -40.30 -1.11 13.69
CA GLU A 57 -38.87 -0.80 13.77
C GLU A 57 -38.56 0.64 13.36
N ARG A 58 -37.74 1.33 14.16
CA ARG A 58 -37.34 2.71 13.93
C ARG A 58 -35.88 2.79 13.49
N GLY A 59 -35.63 3.15 12.23
CA GLY A 59 -34.28 3.08 11.66
C GLY A 59 -34.03 4.06 10.53
N PHE A 60 -33.02 3.75 9.71
CA PHE A 60 -32.63 4.55 8.56
C PHE A 60 -32.70 3.74 7.28
N VAL A 61 -33.32 4.30 6.26
CA VAL A 61 -33.38 3.71 4.92
C VAL A 61 -32.61 4.59 3.93
N PRO A 62 -31.77 4.02 3.04
CA PRO A 62 -31.10 4.79 2.01
C PRO A 62 -32.13 5.44 1.08
N ARG A 63 -31.99 6.74 0.81
CA ARG A 63 -32.90 7.50 -0.06
C ARG A 63 -32.89 6.98 -1.49
N PHE A 64 -31.74 6.46 -1.94
CA PHE A 64 -31.54 5.95 -3.29
C PHE A 64 -31.57 4.42 -3.33
N SER A 65 -32.19 3.90 -4.39
CA SER A 65 -32.29 2.46 -4.65
C SER A 65 -30.91 1.81 -4.86
N ALA A 66 -30.79 0.50 -4.64
CA ALA A 66 -29.56 -0.25 -4.90
C ALA A 66 -29.14 -0.18 -6.39
N TRP A 67 -30.11 -0.07 -7.29
CA TRP A 67 -29.90 0.15 -8.73
C TRP A 67 -29.07 1.41 -9.04
N TRP A 68 -29.07 2.39 -8.15
CA TRP A 68 -28.24 3.60 -8.26
C TRP A 68 -26.75 3.24 -8.29
N GLN A 69 -26.31 2.32 -7.44
CA GLN A 69 -24.90 1.89 -7.41
C GLN A 69 -24.53 1.05 -8.64
N LEU A 70 -25.45 0.21 -9.13
CA LEU A 70 -25.23 -0.58 -10.35
C LEU A 70 -25.05 0.28 -11.60
N LEU A 71 -25.59 1.49 -11.62
CA LEU A 71 -25.44 2.42 -12.73
C LEU A 71 -24.15 3.26 -12.61
N PHE A 72 -23.88 3.82 -11.43
CA PHE A 72 -22.77 4.77 -11.27
C PHE A 72 -21.39 4.12 -11.11
N ILE A 73 -21.30 2.88 -10.62
CA ILE A 73 -20.01 2.18 -10.52
C ILE A 73 -19.42 1.88 -11.91
N PRO A 74 -20.15 1.28 -12.87
CA PRO A 74 -19.64 1.11 -14.24
C PRO A 74 -19.33 2.44 -14.94
N LEU A 75 -20.18 3.46 -14.77
CA LEU A 75 -19.92 4.79 -15.33
C LEU A 75 -18.63 5.40 -14.78
N SER A 76 -18.36 5.28 -13.48
CA SER A 76 -17.07 5.72 -12.94
C SER A 76 -15.89 4.99 -13.58
N LEU A 77 -16.00 3.70 -13.88
CA LEU A 77 -14.92 2.94 -14.51
C LEU A 77 -14.72 3.31 -15.98
N ILE A 78 -15.80 3.63 -16.71
CA ILE A 78 -15.71 4.05 -18.12
C ILE A 78 -15.02 5.41 -18.25
N PHE A 79 -15.31 6.34 -17.33
CA PHE A 79 -14.78 7.71 -17.37
C PHE A 79 -13.47 7.88 -16.60
N ILE A 80 -12.71 6.81 -16.39
CA ILE A 80 -11.45 6.84 -15.61
C ILE A 80 -10.42 7.81 -16.19
N SER A 81 -10.47 8.06 -17.50
CA SER A 81 -9.61 9.02 -18.21
C SER A 81 -10.04 10.48 -18.02
N ASN A 82 -11.30 10.74 -17.67
CA ASN A 82 -11.82 12.08 -17.41
C ASN A 82 -12.08 12.26 -15.91
N LEU A 83 -11.10 12.87 -15.23
CA LEU A 83 -11.11 13.03 -13.77
C LEU A 83 -12.39 13.69 -13.24
N VAL A 84 -12.93 14.70 -13.91
CA VAL A 84 -14.13 15.42 -13.45
C VAL A 84 -15.35 14.50 -13.44
N LEU A 85 -15.57 13.77 -14.53
CA LEU A 85 -16.68 12.83 -14.65
C LEU A 85 -16.49 11.62 -13.75
N PHE A 86 -15.27 11.12 -13.63
CA PHE A 86 -14.89 10.07 -12.69
C PHE A 86 -15.30 10.44 -11.26
N PHE A 87 -14.85 11.59 -10.75
CA PHE A 87 -15.17 12.05 -9.40
C PHE A 87 -16.67 12.27 -9.20
N LEU A 88 -17.37 12.84 -10.21
CA LEU A 88 -18.81 13.03 -10.15
C LEU A 88 -19.56 11.70 -9.96
N PHE A 89 -19.22 10.68 -10.75
CA PHE A 89 -19.88 9.38 -10.67
C PHE A 89 -19.50 8.59 -9.41
N VAL A 90 -18.25 8.69 -8.95
CA VAL A 90 -17.86 8.16 -7.64
C VAL A 90 -18.67 8.81 -6.52
N LEU A 91 -18.79 10.15 -6.54
CA LEU A 91 -19.56 10.89 -5.54
C LEU A 91 -21.04 10.50 -5.56
N LEU A 92 -21.64 10.34 -6.75
CA LEU A 92 -23.02 9.89 -6.92
C LEU A 92 -23.23 8.44 -6.45
N SER A 93 -22.24 7.56 -6.63
CA SER A 93 -22.26 6.18 -6.12
C SER A 93 -22.20 6.15 -4.59
N VAL A 94 -21.36 7.01 -4.00
CA VAL A 94 -21.18 7.15 -2.55
C VAL A 94 -22.36 7.86 -1.89
N ALA A 95 -23.07 8.75 -2.61
CA ALA A 95 -24.22 9.50 -2.10
C ALA A 95 -25.33 8.62 -1.52
N ARG A 96 -25.55 7.42 -2.07
CA ARG A 96 -26.48 6.43 -1.51
C ARG A 96 -26.14 6.03 -0.07
N GLN A 97 -24.86 5.97 0.27
CA GLN A 97 -24.40 5.56 1.59
C GLN A 97 -24.51 6.69 2.64
N TYR A 98 -24.51 7.95 2.19
CA TYR A 98 -24.60 9.14 3.02
C TYR A 98 -26.03 9.65 3.18
N ILE A 99 -26.82 9.64 2.12
CA ILE A 99 -28.17 10.23 2.13
C ILE A 99 -29.16 9.15 2.57
N LYS A 100 -29.29 9.02 3.88
CA LYS A 100 -30.33 8.21 4.53
C LYS A 100 -31.41 9.10 5.11
N VAL A 101 -32.62 8.57 5.19
CA VAL A 101 -33.77 9.24 5.77
C VAL A 101 -34.28 8.41 6.94
N ASN A 102 -34.77 9.09 7.98
CA ASN A 102 -35.47 8.43 9.08
C ASN A 102 -36.68 7.69 8.54
N ALA A 103 -36.82 6.44 8.96
CA ALA A 103 -37.91 5.57 8.54
C ALA A 103 -38.52 4.87 9.74
N LEU A 104 -39.83 4.63 9.65
CA LEU A 104 -40.57 3.68 10.45
C LEU A 104 -40.90 2.49 9.56
N THR A 105 -40.41 1.31 9.94
CA THR A 105 -40.73 0.07 9.24
C THR A 105 -41.89 -0.60 9.97
N ILE A 106 -43.01 -0.77 9.27
CA ILE A 106 -44.16 -1.54 9.76
C ILE A 106 -44.16 -2.85 8.98
N GLY A 107 -44.37 -3.99 9.65
CA GLY A 107 -44.41 -5.26 8.95
C GLY A 107 -45.36 -6.28 9.57
N THR A 108 -45.86 -7.15 8.70
CA THR A 108 -46.48 -8.43 9.06
C THR A 108 -45.46 -9.54 8.79
N HIS A 109 -45.70 -10.77 9.24
CA HIS A 109 -44.89 -11.94 8.87
C HIS A 109 -44.63 -12.10 7.35
N ALA A 110 -45.53 -11.61 6.48
CA ALA A 110 -45.41 -11.75 5.04
C ALA A 110 -44.67 -10.59 4.34
N ARG A 111 -44.75 -9.37 4.88
CA ARG A 111 -44.22 -8.17 4.20
C ARG A 111 -43.92 -7.03 5.17
N LYS A 112 -42.86 -6.28 4.87
CA LYS A 112 -42.47 -5.02 5.53
C LYS A 112 -42.70 -3.82 4.59
N TRP A 113 -43.08 -2.68 5.17
CA TRP A 113 -43.28 -1.38 4.51
C TRP A 113 -42.45 -0.31 5.21
N ASN A 114 -41.75 0.52 4.43
CA ASN A 114 -40.93 1.61 4.96
C ASN A 114 -41.64 2.95 4.81
N ILE A 115 -41.89 3.65 5.92
CA ILE A 115 -42.50 4.98 5.95
C ILE A 115 -41.45 6.01 6.33
N CYS A 116 -41.18 6.99 5.47
CA CYS A 116 -40.25 8.08 5.73
C CYS A 116 -41.00 9.42 5.84
N ALA A 117 -40.77 10.14 6.92
CA ALA A 117 -41.31 11.45 7.25
C ALA A 117 -40.39 12.11 8.32
N ASP A 118 -40.78 13.27 8.84
CA ASP A 118 -40.02 13.95 9.89
C ASP A 118 -39.98 13.10 11.18
N PRO A 119 -38.91 13.20 11.99
CA PRO A 119 -38.73 12.36 13.17
C PRO A 119 -39.95 12.37 14.11
N GLU A 120 -40.46 13.57 14.40
CA GLU A 120 -41.61 13.79 15.29
C GLU A 120 -42.89 13.13 14.75
N ILE A 121 -43.12 13.22 13.44
CA ILE A 121 -44.30 12.62 12.78
C ILE A 121 -44.21 11.09 12.85
N LEU A 122 -43.02 10.53 12.59
CA LEU A 122 -42.82 9.09 12.65
C LEU A 122 -42.93 8.53 14.07
N ASP A 123 -42.49 9.28 15.08
CA ASP A 123 -42.63 8.89 16.49
C ASP A 123 -44.10 8.96 16.92
N GLN A 124 -44.85 9.97 16.49
CA GLN A 124 -46.30 10.04 16.68
C GLN A 124 -47.03 8.86 16.01
N ILE A 125 -46.70 8.53 14.75
CA ILE A 125 -47.27 7.39 14.05
C ILE A 125 -46.99 6.09 14.82
N ALA A 126 -45.77 5.90 15.33
CA ALA A 126 -45.42 4.71 16.11
C ALA A 126 -46.21 4.61 17.42
N ILE A 127 -46.34 5.72 18.16
CA ILE A 127 -47.13 5.78 19.39
C ILE A 127 -48.59 5.49 19.11
N ASP A 128 -49.18 6.11 18.08
CA ASP A 128 -50.58 5.93 17.74
C ASP A 128 -50.88 4.49 17.26
N ILE A 129 -49.95 3.84 16.55
CA ILE A 129 -50.08 2.41 16.17
C ILE A 129 -50.03 1.52 17.41
N ARG A 130 -49.08 1.75 18.34
CA ARG A 130 -48.96 0.97 19.58
C ARG A 130 -50.20 1.14 20.48
N LEU A 131 -50.68 2.37 20.63
CA LEU A 131 -51.91 2.64 21.39
C LEU A 131 -53.11 1.95 20.75
N ASN A 132 -53.19 1.92 19.41
CA ASN A 132 -54.29 1.24 18.72
C ASN A 132 -54.19 -0.29 18.74
N SER A 133 -52.99 -0.89 18.71
CA SER A 133 -52.87 -2.34 18.91
C SER A 133 -53.31 -2.76 20.31
N LEU A 134 -53.07 -1.91 21.31
CA LEU A 134 -53.47 -2.15 22.71
C LEU A 134 -54.97 -1.92 22.96
N VAL A 135 -55.56 -0.90 22.35
CA VAL A 135 -56.96 -0.48 22.64
C VAL A 135 -57.96 -1.07 21.65
N GLY A 136 -57.55 -1.38 20.41
CA GLY A 136 -58.42 -1.79 19.31
C GLY A 136 -59.24 -3.06 19.57
N ASN A 137 -58.83 -3.91 20.51
CA ASN A 137 -59.52 -5.16 20.84
C ASN A 137 -60.54 -5.06 21.99
N LYS A 138 -60.70 -3.89 22.62
CA LYS A 138 -61.76 -3.69 23.61
C LYS A 138 -63.07 -3.34 22.89
N ARG A 139 -64.05 -4.25 22.95
CA ARG A 139 -65.36 -4.23 22.26
C ARG A 139 -66.23 -2.96 22.41
N ASP A 140 -65.80 -1.95 23.18
CA ASP A 140 -66.68 -0.87 23.65
C ASP A 140 -66.52 0.49 22.96
N GLY A 141 -65.60 0.67 22.01
CA GLY A 141 -65.61 1.85 21.13
C GLY A 141 -65.66 3.22 21.83
N LYS A 142 -65.21 3.31 23.09
CA LYS A 142 -65.10 4.56 23.86
C LYS A 142 -63.71 5.18 23.68
N LEU A 143 -63.72 6.50 23.68
CA LEU A 143 -62.65 7.44 23.31
C LEU A 143 -61.28 7.16 23.94
N ILE A 144 -60.27 7.61 23.20
CA ILE A 144 -58.91 7.92 23.62
C ILE A 144 -58.97 9.04 24.68
N LEU A 145 -59.29 8.71 25.92
CA LEU A 145 -59.09 9.56 27.10
C LEU A 145 -58.93 8.57 28.26
N GLU A 146 -57.78 8.60 28.92
CA GLU A 146 -57.36 7.73 30.04
C GLU A 146 -56.77 6.36 29.63
N ALA A 147 -55.59 6.40 29.01
CA ALA A 147 -54.64 5.28 29.07
C ALA A 147 -53.25 5.84 29.44
N GLU A 148 -53.18 6.53 30.59
CA GLU A 148 -51.91 6.90 31.22
C GLU A 148 -51.36 5.76 32.10
N ASN A 149 -52.00 4.59 32.13
CA ASN A 149 -51.54 3.50 32.99
C ASN A 149 -52.02 2.14 32.48
N ILE A 150 -51.19 1.46 31.69
CA ILE A 150 -51.23 0.00 31.57
C ILE A 150 -49.77 -0.46 31.67
N ASP A 151 -49.31 -0.54 32.91
CA ASP A 151 -48.20 -1.41 33.29
C ASP A 151 -48.68 -2.87 33.18
N ASP A 152 -47.74 -3.70 32.76
CA ASP A 152 -47.66 -5.15 32.91
C ASP A 152 -48.53 -6.07 32.01
N SER A 153 -47.85 -6.61 30.99
CA SER A 153 -47.61 -8.06 30.83
C SER A 153 -48.39 -8.91 29.82
N ASP A 154 -49.07 -8.33 28.83
CA ASP A 154 -49.59 -9.11 27.69
C ASP A 154 -49.10 -8.56 26.33
N GLU A 155 -48.27 -9.37 25.65
CA GLU A 155 -47.68 -9.22 24.29
C GLU A 155 -47.68 -7.80 23.69
N ASP A 156 -46.71 -7.01 24.15
CA ASP A 156 -46.57 -5.59 23.81
C ASP A 156 -45.83 -5.41 22.47
N LEU A 157 -46.42 -4.70 21.51
CA LEU A 157 -45.75 -4.25 20.29
C LEU A 157 -44.63 -3.26 20.67
N SER A 158 -43.45 -3.78 20.99
CA SER A 158 -42.31 -2.96 21.42
C SER A 158 -41.68 -2.22 20.22
N LEU A 159 -41.51 -0.91 20.34
CA LEU A 159 -40.80 -0.11 19.34
C LEU A 159 -39.30 -0.42 19.44
N THR A 160 -38.76 -1.18 18.49
CA THR A 160 -37.32 -1.46 18.46
C THR A 160 -36.60 -0.35 17.71
N LEU A 161 -35.74 0.40 18.42
CA LEU A 161 -34.80 1.33 17.80
C LEU A 161 -33.66 0.53 17.16
N ILE A 162 -33.37 0.81 15.90
CA ILE A 162 -32.28 0.16 15.18
C ILE A 162 -31.17 1.18 14.90
N GLY A 163 -29.95 0.85 15.34
CA GLY A 163 -28.74 1.64 15.10
C GLY A 163 -28.30 1.63 13.64
N GLU A 164 -27.25 2.37 13.31
CA GLU A 164 -26.61 2.35 12.00
C GLU A 164 -25.49 1.32 11.92
N ASN A 165 -25.29 0.72 10.74
CA ASN A 165 -24.14 -0.15 10.50
C ASN A 165 -22.84 0.67 10.49
N GLU A 166 -22.07 0.55 11.57
CA GLU A 166 -20.74 1.15 11.75
C GLU A 166 -19.62 0.38 11.05
N SER A 167 -19.77 -0.95 10.96
CA SER A 167 -18.69 -1.86 10.55
C SER A 167 -18.41 -1.85 9.05
N GLY A 168 -19.43 -1.59 8.23
CA GLY A 168 -19.31 -1.52 6.77
C GLY A 168 -18.35 -0.41 6.31
N PRO A 169 -18.61 0.87 6.65
CA PRO A 169 -17.73 1.98 6.30
C PRO A 169 -16.30 1.79 6.81
N LEU A 170 -16.14 1.27 8.03
CA LEU A 170 -14.82 1.02 8.60
C LEU A 170 -14.01 0.02 7.76
N LYS A 171 -14.63 -1.07 7.30
CA LYS A 171 -13.95 -2.05 6.43
C LYS A 171 -13.57 -1.46 5.08
N ILE A 172 -14.45 -0.66 4.48
CA ILE A 172 -14.17 0.00 3.21
C ILE A 172 -13.03 1.02 3.38
N ALA A 173 -13.02 1.77 4.48
CA ALA A 173 -11.93 2.70 4.81
C ALA A 173 -10.58 1.98 4.82
N TRP A 174 -10.47 0.88 5.58
CA TRP A 174 -9.25 0.09 5.65
C TRP A 174 -8.84 -0.54 4.31
N MET A 175 -9.79 -1.10 3.56
CA MET A 175 -9.50 -1.63 2.21
C MET A 175 -8.94 -0.54 1.30
N THR A 176 -9.51 0.65 1.37
CA THR A 176 -9.08 1.77 0.57
C THR A 176 -7.69 2.27 1.01
N SER A 177 -7.40 2.31 2.31
CA SER A 177 -6.05 2.60 2.82
C SER A 177 -5.01 1.58 2.36
N ILE A 178 -5.36 0.30 2.27
CA ILE A 178 -4.47 -0.73 1.73
C ILE A 178 -4.16 -0.47 0.26
N PHE A 179 -5.17 -0.12 -0.55
CA PHE A 179 -4.95 0.24 -1.96
C PHE A 179 -4.13 1.53 -2.12
N ALA A 180 -4.32 2.51 -1.24
CA ALA A 180 -3.49 3.71 -1.22
C ALA A 180 -2.02 3.37 -0.96
N PHE A 181 -1.76 2.50 0.02
CA PHE A 181 -0.41 2.04 0.32
C PHE A 181 0.19 1.23 -0.83
N LEU A 182 -0.58 0.33 -1.46
CA LEU A 182 -0.12 -0.44 -2.61
C LEU A 182 0.27 0.46 -3.78
N ALA A 183 -0.56 1.47 -4.09
CA ALA A 183 -0.24 2.45 -5.12
C ALA A 183 1.03 3.23 -4.76
N TYR A 184 1.22 3.60 -3.49
CA TYR A 184 2.42 4.28 -3.00
C TYR A 184 3.66 3.41 -3.15
N TYR A 185 3.56 2.14 -2.76
CA TYR A 185 4.64 1.15 -2.90
C TYR A 185 5.05 0.97 -4.38
N ILE A 186 4.08 0.79 -5.28
CA ILE A 186 4.37 0.72 -6.73
C ILE A 186 5.00 2.03 -7.22
N GLY A 187 4.53 3.18 -6.72
CA GLY A 187 5.09 4.48 -7.06
C GLY A 187 6.54 4.66 -6.63
N SER A 188 6.97 3.99 -5.56
CA SER A 188 8.35 4.02 -5.08
C SER A 188 9.35 3.31 -6.03
N PHE A 189 8.87 2.64 -7.08
CA PHE A 189 9.70 2.14 -8.19
C PHE A 189 9.82 3.15 -9.35
N GLY A 190 9.37 4.41 -9.17
CA GLY A 190 9.40 5.44 -10.21
C GLY A 190 8.16 5.48 -11.12
N VAL A 191 7.13 4.68 -10.82
CA VAL A 191 5.86 4.68 -11.58
C VAL A 191 4.99 5.87 -11.13
N GLY A 192 4.39 6.60 -12.06
CA GLY A 192 3.51 7.74 -11.78
C GLY A 192 2.15 7.38 -11.16
N THR A 193 2.13 6.83 -9.94
CA THR A 193 0.89 6.38 -9.26
C THR A 193 0.28 7.42 -8.30
N GLY A 194 0.83 8.64 -8.24
CA GLY A 194 0.45 9.66 -7.25
C GLY A 194 -1.05 9.99 -7.24
N PHE A 195 -1.71 9.98 -8.40
CA PHE A 195 -3.16 10.15 -8.49
C PHE A 195 -3.94 9.07 -7.71
N TRP A 196 -3.55 7.81 -7.84
CA TRP A 196 -4.20 6.68 -7.17
C TRP A 196 -4.00 6.72 -5.67
N VAL A 197 -2.80 7.11 -5.22
CA VAL A 197 -2.48 7.31 -3.80
C VAL A 197 -3.41 8.37 -3.20
N PHE A 198 -3.57 9.50 -3.89
CA PHE A 198 -4.46 10.58 -3.45
C PHE A 198 -5.93 10.15 -3.41
N LEU A 199 -6.42 9.55 -4.50
CA LEU A 199 -7.82 9.10 -4.62
C LEU A 199 -8.19 8.11 -3.50
N PHE A 200 -7.37 7.08 -3.31
CA PHE A 200 -7.64 6.08 -2.29
C PHE A 200 -7.50 6.65 -0.88
N SER A 201 -6.51 7.52 -0.62
CA SER A 201 -6.38 8.17 0.70
C SER A 201 -7.58 9.06 1.02
N ALA A 202 -8.05 9.86 0.05
CA ALA A 202 -9.23 10.71 0.20
C ALA A 202 -10.49 9.89 0.46
N MET A 203 -10.69 8.80 -0.30
CA MET A 203 -11.83 7.92 -0.12
C MET A 203 -11.79 7.19 1.23
N ALA A 204 -10.60 6.74 1.69
CA ALA A 204 -10.43 6.18 3.02
C ALA A 204 -10.83 7.18 4.11
N PHE A 205 -10.38 8.44 4.00
CA PHE A 205 -10.74 9.51 4.93
C PHE A 205 -12.26 9.75 4.97
N CYS A 206 -12.93 9.85 3.81
CA CYS A 206 -14.38 9.99 3.75
C CYS A 206 -15.09 8.86 4.51
N PHE A 207 -14.69 7.60 4.29
CA PHE A 207 -15.30 6.46 4.99
C PHE A 207 -15.00 6.41 6.49
N PHE A 208 -13.84 6.90 6.93
CA PHE A 208 -13.57 7.10 8.36
C PHE A 208 -14.49 8.16 8.98
N VAL A 209 -14.76 9.26 8.27
CA VAL A 209 -15.73 10.27 8.70
C VAL A 209 -17.13 9.66 8.79
N VAL A 210 -17.57 8.89 7.79
CA VAL A 210 -18.86 8.16 7.87
C VAL A 210 -18.91 7.27 9.10
N HIS A 211 -17.88 6.45 9.32
CA HIS A 211 -17.83 5.56 10.47
C HIS A 211 -17.98 6.35 11.79
N ARG A 212 -17.25 7.46 11.94
CA ARG A 212 -17.32 8.33 13.11
C ARG A 212 -18.73 8.90 13.31
N ASP A 213 -19.35 9.39 12.25
CA ASP A 213 -20.65 10.06 12.33
C ASP A 213 -21.76 9.04 12.65
N ARG A 214 -21.72 7.84 12.05
CA ARG A 214 -22.65 6.73 12.38
C ARG A 214 -22.50 6.28 13.83
N LYS A 215 -21.26 6.16 14.31
CA LYS A 215 -20.97 5.81 15.70
C LYS A 215 -21.52 6.85 16.67
N LYS A 216 -21.31 8.14 16.39
CA LYS A 216 -21.89 9.23 17.20
C LYS A 216 -23.42 9.21 17.19
N SER A 217 -24.03 8.90 16.06
CA SER A 217 -25.49 8.76 15.96
C SER A 217 -26.03 7.63 16.83
N ASN A 218 -25.35 6.48 16.82
CA ASN A 218 -25.69 5.35 17.68
C ASN A 218 -25.49 5.65 19.17
N GLU A 219 -24.38 6.29 19.54
CA GLU A 219 -24.11 6.75 20.91
C GLU A 219 -25.16 7.75 21.39
N PHE A 220 -25.61 8.68 20.53
CA PHE A 220 -26.66 9.65 20.87
C PHE A 220 -28.03 9.00 21.09
N ARG A 221 -28.33 7.92 20.35
CA ARG A 221 -29.61 7.19 20.46
C ARG A 221 -29.56 6.04 21.47
N ASP A 222 -28.42 5.79 22.10
CA ASP A 222 -28.14 4.67 23.00
C ASP A 222 -28.56 3.29 22.41
N VAL A 223 -28.23 3.06 21.13
CA VAL A 223 -28.57 1.82 20.41
C VAL A 223 -27.32 1.08 19.99
N GLU A 224 -27.34 -0.25 20.05
CA GLU A 224 -26.28 -1.08 19.50
C GLU A 224 -26.25 -1.02 17.95
N PRO A 225 -25.06 -1.02 17.33
CA PRO A 225 -24.94 -0.94 15.88
C PRO A 225 -25.46 -2.21 15.20
N ILE A 226 -26.11 -2.05 14.04
CA ILE A 226 -26.48 -3.20 13.19
C ILE A 226 -25.21 -3.91 12.72
N ASP A 227 -25.25 -5.24 12.77
CA ASP A 227 -24.22 -6.10 12.19
C ASP A 227 -24.00 -5.83 10.70
N GLY A 228 -22.72 -5.78 10.28
CA GLY A 228 -22.39 -5.64 8.88
C GLY A 228 -22.78 -6.86 8.06
N TRP A 229 -22.94 -6.70 6.74
CA TRP A 229 -23.34 -7.77 5.82
C TRP A 229 -22.49 -9.04 5.91
N ILE A 230 -21.19 -8.90 6.15
CA ILE A 230 -20.30 -10.06 6.34
C ILE A 230 -20.67 -10.84 7.61
N GLN A 231 -21.00 -10.15 8.69
CA GLN A 231 -21.38 -10.80 9.94
C GLN A 231 -22.78 -11.41 9.84
N GLN A 232 -23.71 -10.72 9.17
CA GLN A 232 -25.03 -11.28 8.82
C GLN A 232 -24.91 -12.54 7.95
N GLY A 233 -24.02 -12.53 6.95
CA GLY A 233 -23.73 -13.70 6.12
C GLY A 233 -23.13 -14.86 6.93
N TRP A 234 -22.21 -14.57 7.84
CA TRP A 234 -21.69 -15.58 8.77
C TRP A 234 -22.75 -16.10 9.72
N TYR A 235 -23.64 -15.26 10.23
CA TYR A 235 -24.77 -15.69 11.06
C TYR A 235 -25.75 -16.56 10.29
N PHE A 236 -25.99 -16.26 9.02
CA PHE A 236 -26.78 -17.12 8.14
C PHE A 236 -26.12 -18.50 7.96
N VAL A 237 -24.82 -18.55 7.66
CA VAL A 237 -24.08 -19.80 7.49
C VAL A 237 -24.01 -20.60 8.81
N LEU A 238 -23.69 -19.94 9.92
CA LEU A 238 -23.58 -20.57 11.24
C LEU A 238 -24.95 -21.04 11.77
N GLY A 239 -26.01 -20.27 11.50
CA GLY A 239 -27.39 -20.65 11.78
C GLY A 239 -27.82 -21.87 10.98
N LYS A 240 -27.47 -21.94 9.68
CA LYS A 240 -27.66 -23.14 8.84
C LYS A 240 -26.92 -24.37 9.38
N LEU A 241 -25.78 -24.17 10.03
CA LEU A 241 -24.98 -25.21 10.67
C LEU A 241 -25.40 -25.52 12.12
N ASN A 242 -26.45 -24.86 12.62
CA ASN A 242 -26.96 -24.98 14.00
C ASN A 242 -25.89 -24.71 15.08
N ILE A 243 -24.94 -23.82 14.78
CA ILE A 243 -23.86 -23.44 15.70
C ILE A 243 -24.30 -22.23 16.50
N GLU A 244 -24.44 -22.40 17.82
CA GLU A 244 -24.83 -21.34 18.74
C GLU A 244 -23.78 -20.21 18.82
N ILE A 245 -24.22 -18.98 18.53
CA ILE A 245 -23.40 -17.77 18.54
C ILE A 245 -23.48 -17.13 19.92
N ILE A 246 -22.37 -17.17 20.66
CA ILE A 246 -22.27 -16.56 21.99
C ILE A 246 -21.47 -15.25 21.90
N GLU A 247 -22.08 -14.13 22.28
CA GLU A 247 -21.41 -12.84 22.35
C GLU A 247 -20.33 -12.81 23.44
N ALA A 248 -19.19 -12.22 23.09
CA ALA A 248 -18.01 -12.23 23.96
C ALA A 248 -17.93 -10.90 24.73
N LYS A 249 -18.31 -10.92 26.01
CA LYS A 249 -18.46 -9.72 26.87
C LYS A 249 -17.33 -9.53 27.89
N TRP A 250 -16.09 -9.91 27.57
CA TRP A 250 -14.97 -9.77 28.51
C TRP A 250 -14.41 -8.32 28.53
N THR A 251 -14.55 -7.65 29.67
CA THR A 251 -14.16 -6.25 29.92
C THR A 251 -13.25 -6.13 31.13
N PHE A 252 -12.23 -5.27 31.08
CA PHE A 252 -11.45 -4.86 32.23
C PHE A 252 -11.67 -3.37 32.53
N LYS A 253 -11.63 -3.01 33.82
CA LYS A 253 -11.74 -1.62 34.26
C LYS A 253 -10.34 -1.03 34.37
N LEU A 254 -10.04 0.00 33.57
CA LEU A 254 -8.77 0.73 33.61
C LEU A 254 -9.09 2.23 33.78
N TRP A 255 -8.52 2.86 34.81
CA TRP A 255 -8.80 4.26 35.18
C TRP A 255 -10.28 4.67 35.15
N GLY A 256 -11.15 3.84 35.76
CA GLY A 256 -12.58 4.13 35.85
C GLY A 256 -13.40 3.84 34.59
N THR A 257 -12.77 3.54 33.45
CA THR A 257 -13.45 3.17 32.20
C THR A 257 -13.48 1.66 31.96
N ASN A 258 -14.61 1.13 31.49
CA ASN A 258 -14.75 -0.27 31.10
C ASN A 258 -14.23 -0.47 29.67
N ILE A 259 -13.05 -1.09 29.54
CA ILE A 259 -12.42 -1.36 28.25
C ILE A 259 -12.69 -2.82 27.85
N ARG A 260 -13.35 -3.01 26.70
CA ARG A 260 -13.49 -4.34 26.07
C ARG A 260 -12.11 -4.78 25.55
N ILE A 261 -11.64 -5.95 25.96
CA ILE A 261 -10.28 -6.45 25.61
C ILE A 261 -10.07 -6.56 24.10
N ARG A 262 -11.11 -6.97 23.38
CA ARG A 262 -11.11 -7.02 21.92
C ARG A 262 -10.83 -5.65 21.30
N ARG A 263 -11.37 -4.58 21.89
CA ARG A 263 -11.17 -3.20 21.45
C ARG A 263 -9.76 -2.71 21.80
N ALA A 264 -9.24 -3.06 22.98
CA ALA A 264 -7.87 -2.75 23.38
C ALA A 264 -6.84 -3.34 22.41
N GLY A 265 -6.95 -4.64 22.10
CA GLY A 265 -6.04 -5.30 21.14
C GLY A 265 -6.11 -4.69 19.73
N TYR A 266 -7.29 -4.25 19.29
CA TYR A 266 -7.45 -3.54 18.02
C TYR A 266 -6.79 -2.15 18.02
N ILE A 267 -6.96 -1.36 19.09
CA ILE A 267 -6.36 -0.03 19.21
C ILE A 267 -4.84 -0.12 19.24
N LEU A 268 -4.28 -1.04 20.03
CA LEU A 268 -2.83 -1.24 20.13
C LEU A 268 -2.23 -1.67 18.78
N CYS A 269 -2.85 -2.65 18.10
CA CYS A 269 -2.43 -3.07 16.76
C CYS A 269 -2.48 -1.89 15.77
N SER A 270 -3.54 -1.09 15.79
CA SER A 270 -3.65 0.09 14.93
C SER A 270 -2.55 1.12 15.23
N GLY A 271 -2.17 1.29 16.50
CA GLY A 271 -1.08 2.18 16.90
C GLY A 271 0.28 1.73 16.37
N PHE A 272 0.63 0.44 16.48
CA PHE A 272 1.87 -0.10 15.94
C PHE A 272 1.93 -0.02 14.41
N LEU A 273 0.83 -0.33 13.72
CA LEU A 273 0.75 -0.21 12.26
C LEU A 273 0.90 1.25 11.81
N PHE A 274 0.26 2.19 12.50
CA PHE A 274 0.36 3.61 12.20
C PHE A 274 1.78 4.15 12.41
N LEU A 275 2.42 3.80 13.53
CA LEU A 275 3.80 4.20 13.80
C LEU A 275 4.76 3.60 12.77
N GLY A 276 4.61 2.31 12.46
CA GLY A 276 5.41 1.62 11.44
C GLY A 276 5.26 2.30 10.07
N LEU A 277 4.03 2.62 9.67
CA LEU A 277 3.77 3.34 8.41
C LEU A 277 4.41 4.72 8.38
N LEU A 278 4.29 5.49 9.47
CA LEU A 278 4.84 6.85 9.57
C LEU A 278 6.36 6.84 9.44
N ILE A 279 7.03 5.92 10.14
CA ILE A 279 8.49 5.79 10.06
C ILE A 279 8.89 5.31 8.66
N THR A 280 8.16 4.36 8.06
CA THR A 280 8.42 3.90 6.70
C THR A 280 8.37 5.02 5.66
N VAL A 281 7.39 5.92 5.76
CA VAL A 281 7.31 7.08 4.87
C VAL A 281 8.43 8.09 5.17
N ALA A 282 8.80 8.29 6.43
CA ALA A 282 9.85 9.23 6.83
C ALA A 282 11.26 8.77 6.43
N SER A 283 11.53 7.46 6.52
CA SER A 283 12.83 6.86 6.23
C SER A 283 12.93 6.27 4.82
N SER A 284 11.86 6.34 4.03
CA SER A 284 11.72 5.66 2.73
C SER A 284 12.10 4.17 2.76
N ASN A 285 11.82 3.47 3.87
CA ASN A 285 12.23 2.08 4.08
C ASN A 285 11.06 1.23 4.61
N MET A 286 10.88 0.02 4.09
CA MET A 286 9.77 -0.87 4.44
C MET A 286 9.91 -1.58 5.81
N ILE A 287 11.13 -1.69 6.37
CA ILE A 287 11.41 -2.41 7.62
C ILE A 287 10.52 -1.98 8.80
N PRO A 288 10.33 -0.67 9.10
CA PRO A 288 9.49 -0.22 10.21
C PRO A 288 8.03 -0.70 10.12
N LEU A 289 7.44 -0.70 8.93
CA LEU A 289 6.09 -1.21 8.71
C LEU A 289 6.00 -2.73 8.89
N LEU A 290 6.98 -3.49 8.38
CA LEU A 290 7.06 -4.94 8.59
C LEU A 290 7.18 -5.29 10.08
N LEU A 291 7.94 -4.50 10.85
CA LEU A 291 8.05 -4.64 12.31
C LEU A 291 6.73 -4.32 13.00
N GLY A 292 6.06 -3.24 12.57
CA GLY A 292 4.73 -2.88 13.04
C GLY A 292 3.71 -3.99 12.84
N ILE A 293 3.73 -4.68 11.69
CA ILE A 293 2.87 -5.84 11.40
C ILE A 293 3.24 -7.03 12.30
N THR A 294 4.54 -7.33 12.38
CA THR A 294 5.10 -8.43 13.19
C THR A 294 4.71 -8.34 14.65
N ILE A 295 4.65 -7.12 15.21
CA ILE A 295 4.27 -6.88 16.62
C ILE A 295 2.75 -6.71 16.76
N GLY A 296 2.13 -5.93 15.87
CA GLY A 296 0.72 -5.54 15.96
C GLY A 296 -0.25 -6.69 15.72
N VAL A 297 0.03 -7.59 14.77
CA VAL A 297 -0.86 -8.73 14.44
C VAL A 297 -0.96 -9.72 15.60
N PRO A 298 0.14 -10.16 16.25
CA PRO A 298 0.05 -10.96 17.46
C PRO A 298 -0.76 -10.29 18.57
N ILE A 299 -0.56 -9.00 18.85
CA ILE A 299 -1.32 -8.25 19.87
C ILE A 299 -2.82 -8.26 19.58
N TYR A 300 -3.19 -8.05 18.32
CA TYR A 300 -4.59 -8.14 17.88
C TYR A 300 -5.20 -9.51 18.12
N LEU A 301 -4.46 -10.56 17.76
CA LEU A 301 -4.88 -11.95 17.89
C LEU A 301 -4.98 -12.40 19.35
N ILE A 302 -4.07 -11.92 20.22
CA ILE A 302 -4.14 -12.11 21.67
C ILE A 302 -5.41 -11.47 22.23
N GLY A 303 -5.68 -10.20 21.88
CA GLY A 303 -6.93 -9.53 22.29
C GLY A 303 -8.19 -10.26 21.81
N ARG A 304 -8.14 -10.82 20.58
CA ARG A 304 -9.21 -11.68 20.04
C ARG A 304 -9.36 -12.99 20.81
N ALA A 305 -8.28 -13.66 21.20
CA ALA A 305 -8.34 -14.91 21.96
C ALA A 305 -8.87 -14.67 23.37
N LEU A 306 -8.32 -13.69 24.09
CA LEU A 306 -8.69 -13.33 25.46
C LEU A 306 -10.14 -12.86 25.58
N SER A 307 -10.66 -12.12 24.59
CA SER A 307 -12.07 -11.72 24.59
C SER A 307 -13.05 -12.89 24.60
N GLY A 308 -12.62 -14.10 24.22
CA GLY A 308 -13.45 -15.29 24.18
C GLY A 308 -13.62 -16.03 25.51
N ILE A 309 -13.07 -15.54 26.62
CA ILE A 309 -13.22 -16.16 27.95
C ILE A 309 -14.53 -15.65 28.60
N PRO A 310 -15.33 -16.49 29.30
CA PRO A 310 -15.16 -17.92 29.53
C PRO A 310 -15.88 -18.75 28.45
N ARG A 311 -15.13 -19.60 27.73
CA ARG A 311 -15.65 -20.59 26.77
C ARG A 311 -15.08 -21.97 27.08
N PRO A 312 -15.74 -23.06 26.63
CA PRO A 312 -15.22 -24.42 26.81
C PRO A 312 -13.81 -24.57 26.25
N TRP A 313 -12.96 -25.33 26.95
CA TRP A 313 -11.53 -25.47 26.64
C TRP A 313 -11.26 -25.86 25.18
N LYS A 314 -12.07 -26.75 24.59
CA LYS A 314 -11.95 -27.17 23.17
C LYS A 314 -12.14 -26.01 22.19
N ARG A 315 -13.10 -25.11 22.45
CA ARG A 315 -13.35 -23.92 21.61
C ARG A 315 -12.24 -22.88 21.79
N MET A 316 -11.69 -22.78 22.99
CA MET A 316 -10.57 -21.89 23.27
C MET A 316 -9.28 -22.41 22.59
N ALA A 317 -9.01 -23.71 22.67
CA ALA A 317 -7.91 -24.35 21.96
C ALA A 317 -8.01 -24.13 20.44
N LEU A 318 -9.17 -24.42 19.83
CA LEU A 318 -9.38 -24.20 18.40
C LEU A 318 -9.10 -22.74 17.98
N ARG A 319 -9.62 -21.77 18.74
CA ARG A 319 -9.42 -20.34 18.45
C ARG A 319 -7.97 -19.92 18.60
N SER A 320 -7.27 -20.40 19.62
CA SER A 320 -5.84 -20.16 19.82
C SER A 320 -5.00 -20.76 18.69
N THR A 321 -5.31 -21.98 18.24
CA THR A 321 -4.64 -22.60 17.09
C THR A 321 -4.91 -21.82 15.80
N THR A 322 -6.14 -21.36 15.55
CA THR A 322 -6.44 -20.52 14.39
C THR A 322 -5.72 -19.17 14.45
N CYS A 323 -5.68 -18.52 15.62
CA CYS A 323 -4.89 -17.31 15.82
C CYS A 323 -3.40 -17.57 15.54
N PHE A 324 -2.85 -18.67 16.04
CA PHE A 324 -1.45 -19.04 15.81
C PHE A 324 -1.14 -19.29 14.33
N ALA A 325 -2.02 -20.01 13.61
CA ALA A 325 -1.88 -20.23 12.18
C ALA A 325 -1.91 -18.91 11.39
N ILE A 326 -2.85 -18.00 11.69
CA ILE A 326 -2.92 -16.67 11.07
C ILE A 326 -1.65 -15.86 11.39
N ALA A 327 -1.16 -15.92 12.63
CA ALA A 327 0.07 -15.25 13.01
C ALA A 327 1.25 -15.76 12.20
N ILE A 328 1.42 -17.08 12.03
CA ILE A 328 2.50 -17.65 11.21
C ILE A 328 2.40 -17.18 9.77
N ILE A 329 1.21 -17.26 9.16
CA ILE A 329 1.00 -16.90 7.75
C ILE A 329 1.32 -15.44 7.47
N VAL A 330 1.16 -14.55 8.45
CA VAL A 330 1.41 -13.11 8.28
C VAL A 330 2.80 -12.71 8.76
N VAL A 331 3.20 -13.15 9.96
CA VAL A 331 4.45 -12.73 10.61
C VAL A 331 5.67 -13.37 9.95
N LEU A 332 5.61 -14.66 9.60
CA LEU A 332 6.78 -15.35 9.06
C LEU A 332 7.22 -14.74 7.72
N PRO A 333 6.33 -14.46 6.74
CA PRO A 333 6.72 -13.75 5.54
C PRO A 333 7.28 -12.35 5.81
N CYS A 334 6.70 -11.59 6.76
CA CYS A 334 7.23 -10.28 7.11
C CYS A 334 8.68 -10.36 7.63
N LEU A 335 8.99 -11.35 8.47
CA LEU A 335 10.34 -11.57 8.98
C LEU A 335 11.32 -12.01 7.89
N ILE A 336 10.87 -12.87 6.95
CA ILE A 336 11.69 -13.31 5.81
C ILE A 336 11.97 -12.15 4.85
N LEU A 337 11.03 -11.21 4.70
CA LEU A 337 11.18 -10.06 3.82
C LEU A 337 12.11 -8.98 4.40
N MET A 338 12.18 -8.79 5.72
CA MET A 338 12.96 -7.72 6.34
C MET A 338 14.42 -7.62 5.86
N PRO A 339 15.22 -8.72 5.82
CA PRO A 339 16.60 -8.66 5.36
C PRO A 339 16.77 -8.15 3.93
N LEU A 340 15.77 -8.36 3.07
CA LEU A 340 15.78 -7.89 1.68
C LEU A 340 15.70 -6.37 1.58
N TYR A 341 15.28 -5.67 2.63
CA TYR A 341 15.16 -4.21 2.69
C TYR A 341 16.34 -3.52 3.39
N ASN A 342 17.37 -4.28 3.81
CA ASN A 342 18.62 -3.69 4.31
C ASN A 342 19.41 -3.09 3.16
N SER A 343 19.88 -1.86 3.29
CA SER A 343 20.74 -1.24 2.28
C SER A 343 22.05 -2.01 2.14
N ALA A 344 22.54 -2.15 0.92
CA ALA A 344 23.83 -2.78 0.64
C ALA A 344 24.52 -2.03 -0.49
N THR A 345 25.84 -1.88 -0.38
CA THR A 345 26.64 -1.17 -1.37
C THR A 345 28.06 -1.74 -1.41
N VAL A 346 28.84 -1.29 -2.38
CA VAL A 346 30.29 -1.50 -2.44
C VAL A 346 31.05 -0.25 -2.04
N LYS A 347 32.30 -0.46 -1.62
CA LYS A 347 33.27 0.61 -1.42
C LYS A 347 34.68 0.07 -1.65
N LEU A 348 35.51 0.87 -2.31
CA LEU A 348 36.95 0.66 -2.30
C LEU A 348 37.53 1.06 -0.93
N PRO A 349 38.35 0.22 -0.26
CA PRO A 349 38.95 0.55 1.03
C PRO A 349 39.69 1.89 1.00
N GLY A 350 39.66 2.62 2.12
CA GLY A 350 40.33 3.93 2.23
C GLY A 350 41.85 3.85 2.06
N GLU A 351 42.43 2.66 2.26
CA GLU A 351 43.84 2.37 1.97
C GLU A 351 44.19 2.57 0.48
N PHE A 352 43.22 2.59 -0.42
CA PHE A 352 43.46 2.82 -1.86
C PHE A 352 42.94 4.17 -2.35
N VAL A 353 42.22 4.95 -1.53
CA VAL A 353 41.62 6.24 -1.93
C VAL A 353 42.27 7.37 -1.13
N GLN A 354 42.90 8.33 -1.82
CA GLN A 354 43.88 9.28 -1.23
C GLN A 354 43.65 9.79 0.21
N GLY A 355 44.72 9.66 1.00
CA GLY A 355 44.92 10.31 2.30
C GLY A 355 46.17 9.79 3.03
N ASP A 356 46.33 8.46 3.14
CA ASP A 356 47.34 7.87 4.03
C ASP A 356 48.29 6.83 3.36
N SER A 357 48.11 6.47 2.08
CA SER A 357 48.81 5.33 1.45
C SER A 357 49.59 5.59 0.14
N GLY A 358 49.35 6.70 -0.57
CA GLY A 358 50.18 7.12 -1.71
C GLY A 358 49.85 6.59 -3.12
N ASN A 359 48.80 5.76 -3.32
CA ASN A 359 48.50 5.15 -4.64
C ASN A 359 47.64 6.00 -5.61
N GLY A 360 47.46 7.29 -5.37
CA GLY A 360 46.90 8.19 -6.39
C GLY A 360 45.39 8.17 -6.70
N TRP A 361 44.68 7.06 -6.51
CA TRP A 361 43.25 6.95 -6.84
C TRP A 361 42.34 7.87 -6.01
N LYS A 362 41.39 8.53 -6.69
CA LYS A 362 40.39 9.42 -6.09
C LYS A 362 38.99 9.03 -6.55
N ARG A 363 38.03 9.09 -5.62
CA ARG A 363 36.60 8.97 -5.96
C ARG A 363 36.09 10.30 -6.48
N VAL A 364 35.68 10.34 -7.75
CA VAL A 364 35.30 11.57 -8.45
C VAL A 364 33.78 11.71 -8.55
N MET A 365 33.06 10.60 -8.67
CA MET A 365 31.60 10.60 -8.68
C MET A 365 31.06 9.45 -7.83
N SER A 366 29.93 9.70 -7.16
CA SER A 366 29.14 8.67 -6.52
C SER A 366 27.66 9.00 -6.62
N GLN A 367 26.85 8.08 -7.11
CA GLN A 367 25.40 8.16 -7.14
C GLN A 367 24.81 6.92 -6.47
N HIS A 368 23.74 7.10 -5.72
CA HIS A 368 23.05 6.01 -5.05
C HIS A 368 21.55 6.24 -5.14
N ASP A 369 20.87 5.32 -5.81
CA ASP A 369 19.43 5.36 -6.01
C ASP A 369 18.80 4.12 -5.38
N GLU A 370 17.74 4.33 -4.59
CA GLU A 370 16.96 3.26 -3.97
C GLU A 370 15.53 3.25 -4.53
N TYR A 371 15.00 2.05 -4.76
CA TYR A 371 13.68 1.80 -5.30
C TYR A 371 12.89 0.84 -4.42
N GLY A 372 11.57 0.96 -4.45
CA GLY A 372 10.71 -0.01 -3.77
C GLY A 372 10.78 0.08 -2.25
N LEU A 373 11.08 1.27 -1.69
CA LEU A 373 11.33 1.48 -0.25
C LEU A 373 12.51 0.67 0.30
N GLY A 374 13.62 0.62 -0.45
CA GLY A 374 14.85 -0.11 -0.09
C GLY A 374 14.89 -1.56 -0.59
N PHE A 375 13.92 -1.99 -1.40
CA PHE A 375 13.86 -3.34 -1.96
C PHE A 375 14.96 -3.58 -3.00
N ALA A 376 15.17 -2.59 -3.87
CA ALA A 376 16.22 -2.59 -4.87
C ALA A 376 17.04 -1.32 -4.75
N SER A 377 18.32 -1.38 -5.07
CA SER A 377 19.19 -0.20 -5.07
C SER A 377 20.27 -0.33 -6.12
N THR A 378 20.67 0.79 -6.68
CA THR A 378 21.78 0.89 -7.63
C THR A 378 22.76 1.93 -7.10
N SER A 379 23.99 1.50 -6.81
CA SER A 379 25.09 2.41 -6.50
C SER A 379 26.05 2.48 -7.68
N PHE A 380 26.47 3.68 -8.02
CA PHE A 380 27.46 3.96 -9.05
C PHE A 380 28.63 4.71 -8.41
N PHE A 381 29.86 4.26 -8.66
CA PHE A 381 31.09 4.89 -8.20
C PHE A 381 32.05 5.03 -9.37
N LEU A 382 32.62 6.23 -9.54
CA LEU A 382 33.72 6.48 -10.47
C LEU A 382 34.98 6.85 -9.69
N TYR A 383 36.03 6.09 -9.93
CA TYR A 383 37.37 6.33 -9.42
C TYR A 383 38.28 6.69 -10.59
N LEU A 384 39.08 7.73 -10.41
CA LEU A 384 40.10 8.18 -11.37
C LEU A 384 41.46 8.09 -10.71
N ASP A 385 42.46 7.67 -11.48
CA ASP A 385 43.85 7.71 -11.05
C ASP A 385 44.46 9.09 -11.34
N ASP A 386 44.55 9.91 -10.30
CA ASP A 386 45.11 11.28 -10.35
C ASP A 386 46.16 11.43 -9.24
N GLY A 387 47.00 10.39 -9.15
CA GLY A 387 48.17 10.37 -8.29
C GLY A 387 49.17 11.44 -8.68
N LYS A 388 49.59 12.21 -7.68
CA LYS A 388 50.80 13.01 -7.77
C LYS A 388 51.87 12.26 -7.03
N ASP A 389 53.03 12.12 -7.64
CA ASP A 389 54.18 11.53 -6.98
C ASP A 389 54.64 12.44 -5.81
N SER A 390 55.63 11.95 -5.05
CA SER A 390 56.21 12.71 -3.93
C SER A 390 56.87 14.03 -4.33
N GLU A 391 57.08 14.27 -5.63
CA GLU A 391 57.68 15.48 -6.19
C GLU A 391 56.62 16.46 -6.71
N GLY A 392 55.35 16.06 -6.73
CA GLY A 392 54.21 16.89 -7.15
C GLY A 392 53.91 16.83 -8.65
N GLU A 393 54.61 15.96 -9.38
CA GLU A 393 54.37 15.65 -10.80
C GLU A 393 53.24 14.61 -10.91
N SER A 394 52.51 14.61 -12.02
CA SER A 394 51.48 13.60 -12.28
C SER A 394 52.15 12.23 -12.46
N ASP A 395 51.85 11.28 -11.59
CA ASP A 395 52.37 9.91 -11.68
C ASP A 395 51.65 9.17 -12.82
N GLY A 396 52.34 8.97 -13.94
CA GLY A 396 51.98 7.99 -14.98
C GLY A 396 50.63 8.16 -15.70
N TYR A 397 50.43 7.28 -16.70
CA TYR A 397 49.28 7.27 -17.63
C TYR A 397 47.89 7.14 -16.96
N PRO A 398 46.85 7.80 -17.48
CA PRO A 398 45.58 7.81 -16.78
C PRO A 398 44.84 6.46 -16.75
N ALA A 399 44.20 6.14 -15.62
CA ALA A 399 43.29 5.00 -15.47
C ALA A 399 41.94 5.41 -14.84
N MET A 400 40.88 4.70 -15.21
CA MET A 400 39.51 4.91 -14.73
C MET A 400 38.91 3.59 -14.26
N LEU A 401 38.20 3.62 -13.14
CA LEU A 401 37.47 2.48 -12.60
C LEU A 401 36.04 2.88 -12.26
N PHE A 402 35.09 2.25 -12.94
CA PHE A 402 33.67 2.30 -12.66
C PHE A 402 33.29 1.10 -11.81
N VAL A 403 32.52 1.32 -10.75
CA VAL A 403 31.97 0.25 -9.93
C VAL A 403 30.47 0.48 -9.75
N ILE A 404 29.69 -0.48 -10.22
CA ILE A 404 28.24 -0.50 -10.14
C ILE A 404 27.85 -1.63 -9.20
N ALA A 405 27.04 -1.32 -8.20
CA ALA A 405 26.47 -2.31 -7.30
C ALA A 405 24.95 -2.31 -7.48
N ILE A 406 24.42 -3.44 -7.94
CA ILE A 406 23.00 -3.63 -8.22
C ILE A 406 22.46 -4.60 -7.18
N LYS A 407 21.60 -4.09 -6.30
CA LYS A 407 20.85 -4.91 -5.35
C LYS A 407 19.51 -5.24 -5.95
N VAL A 408 19.30 -6.51 -6.30
CA VAL A 408 18.00 -7.03 -6.73
C VAL A 408 17.75 -8.34 -5.99
N PRO A 409 16.60 -8.51 -5.33
CA PRO A 409 16.25 -9.73 -4.58
C PRO A 409 15.76 -10.87 -5.50
N ILE A 410 16.10 -10.81 -6.80
CA ILE A 410 15.84 -11.84 -7.80
C ILE A 410 17.22 -12.39 -8.18
N ASP A 411 17.35 -13.71 -8.24
CA ASP A 411 18.58 -14.36 -8.69
C ASP A 411 18.78 -14.08 -10.19
N LEU A 412 19.50 -13.00 -10.50
CA LEU A 412 19.93 -12.66 -11.86
C LEU A 412 21.09 -13.59 -12.21
N ASP A 413 21.02 -14.37 -13.30
CA ASP A 413 22.16 -15.22 -13.69
C ASP A 413 23.40 -14.34 -13.94
N GLU A 414 24.58 -14.79 -13.47
CA GLU A 414 25.84 -14.03 -13.67
C GLU A 414 26.16 -13.89 -15.16
N ARG A 415 25.79 -14.90 -15.94
CA ARG A 415 25.99 -14.92 -17.40
C ARG A 415 25.12 -13.90 -18.11
N ASP A 416 23.85 -13.81 -17.74
CA ASP A 416 22.94 -12.82 -18.33
C ASP A 416 23.39 -11.38 -18.00
N ALA A 417 23.93 -11.17 -16.80
CA ALA A 417 24.50 -9.90 -16.40
C ALA A 417 25.82 -9.57 -17.12
N LEU A 418 26.68 -10.57 -17.33
CA LEU A 418 27.92 -10.45 -18.11
C LEU A 418 27.64 -10.18 -19.59
N ASP A 419 26.67 -10.85 -20.19
CA ASP A 419 26.28 -10.64 -21.60
C ASP A 419 25.71 -9.24 -21.81
N GLU A 420 24.87 -8.75 -20.88
CA GLU A 420 24.35 -7.39 -20.91
C GLU A 420 25.44 -6.35 -20.66
N LEU A 421 26.39 -6.65 -19.78
CA LEU A 421 27.57 -5.84 -19.54
C LEU A 421 28.48 -5.77 -20.76
N ASP A 422 28.73 -6.89 -21.45
CA ASP A 422 29.50 -6.95 -22.69
C ASP A 422 28.80 -6.16 -23.82
N ARG A 423 27.47 -6.21 -23.88
CA ARG A 423 26.67 -5.34 -24.76
C ARG A 423 26.87 -3.85 -24.44
N GLN A 424 26.78 -3.46 -23.16
CA GLN A 424 27.03 -2.08 -22.72
C GLN A 424 28.48 -1.65 -22.96
N PHE A 425 29.45 -2.57 -22.82
CA PHE A 425 30.86 -2.33 -23.17
C PHE A 425 31.01 -1.98 -24.64
N HIS A 426 30.35 -2.73 -25.53
CA HIS A 426 30.39 -2.46 -26.96
C HIS A 426 29.73 -1.11 -27.29
N GLU A 427 28.58 -0.80 -26.69
CA GLU A 427 27.89 0.49 -26.86
C GLU A 427 28.76 1.67 -26.36
N MET A 428 29.36 1.55 -25.18
CA MET A 428 30.22 2.59 -24.61
C MET A 428 31.52 2.78 -25.41
N SER A 429 32.11 1.71 -25.93
CA SER A 429 33.29 1.79 -26.81
C SER A 429 32.98 2.52 -28.12
N LEU A 430 31.78 2.35 -28.66
CA LEU A 430 31.31 3.07 -29.85
C LEU A 430 31.09 4.56 -29.55
N GLU A 431 30.48 4.90 -28.42
CA GLU A 431 30.24 6.29 -28.00
C GLU A 431 31.53 7.07 -27.70
N GLN A 432 32.55 6.38 -27.19
CA GLN A 432 33.86 6.99 -26.88
C GLN A 432 34.85 6.95 -28.07
N GLU A 433 34.42 6.48 -29.24
CA GLU A 433 35.23 6.30 -30.45
C GLU A 433 36.48 5.43 -30.21
N ILE A 434 36.31 4.27 -29.59
CA ILE A 434 37.40 3.34 -29.30
C ILE A 434 37.19 2.07 -30.13
N GLU A 435 38.22 1.67 -30.87
CA GLU A 435 38.16 0.42 -31.65
C GLU A 435 38.68 -0.73 -30.79
N LEU A 436 37.79 -1.62 -30.38
CA LEU A 436 38.13 -2.85 -29.66
C LEU A 436 38.72 -3.84 -30.68
N ASN A 437 40.04 -4.04 -30.62
CA ASN A 437 40.77 -4.78 -31.66
C ASN A 437 40.80 -6.29 -31.41
N THR A 438 40.93 -6.72 -30.16
CA THR A 438 41.13 -8.14 -29.81
C THR A 438 40.65 -8.46 -28.39
N HIS A 439 39.80 -9.49 -28.28
CA HIS A 439 39.53 -10.24 -27.04
C HIS A 439 40.82 -10.92 -26.57
N ILE A 440 41.28 -10.63 -25.35
CA ILE A 440 42.56 -11.14 -24.84
C ILE A 440 42.33 -12.39 -24.00
N GLU A 441 41.51 -12.28 -22.96
CA GLU A 441 41.40 -13.32 -21.94
C GLU A 441 40.05 -13.25 -21.22
N ASP A 442 39.43 -14.42 -21.06
CA ASP A 442 38.37 -14.67 -20.09
C ASP A 442 38.98 -15.43 -18.91
N GLY A 443 38.72 -14.98 -17.69
CA GLY A 443 39.27 -15.62 -16.51
C GLY A 443 38.35 -15.58 -15.31
N GLN A 444 38.79 -16.27 -14.27
CA GLN A 444 38.14 -16.28 -12.97
C GLN A 444 39.18 -16.04 -11.90
N ARG A 445 38.83 -15.20 -10.94
CA ARG A 445 39.65 -14.96 -9.75
C ARG A 445 38.78 -14.84 -8.51
N THR A 446 39.41 -14.64 -7.37
CA THR A 446 38.73 -14.54 -6.09
C THR A 446 38.96 -13.16 -5.50
N THR A 447 37.90 -12.48 -5.08
CA THR A 447 38.01 -11.22 -4.35
C THR A 447 38.61 -11.44 -2.96
N LYS A 448 39.04 -10.37 -2.30
CA LYS A 448 39.51 -10.40 -0.91
C LYS A 448 38.47 -10.93 0.08
N GLN A 449 37.18 -10.79 -0.24
CA GLN A 449 36.07 -11.31 0.56
C GLN A 449 35.73 -12.79 0.24
N GLY A 450 36.42 -13.41 -0.72
CA GLY A 450 36.23 -14.82 -1.06
C GLY A 450 35.20 -15.11 -2.15
N TYR A 451 34.69 -14.07 -2.83
CA TYR A 451 33.75 -14.26 -3.94
C TYR A 451 34.48 -14.66 -5.21
N SER A 452 33.93 -15.63 -5.94
CA SER A 452 34.40 -15.96 -7.29
C SER A 452 33.93 -14.88 -8.26
N THR A 453 34.86 -14.37 -9.06
CA THR A 453 34.59 -13.37 -10.09
C THR A 453 34.77 -13.97 -11.46
N GLN A 454 34.13 -13.36 -12.45
CA GLN A 454 34.36 -13.63 -13.87
C GLN A 454 34.77 -12.32 -14.51
N TYR A 455 35.88 -12.31 -15.25
CA TYR A 455 36.37 -11.12 -15.92
C TYR A 455 36.66 -11.36 -17.40
N VAL A 456 36.57 -10.28 -18.17
CA VAL A 456 36.87 -10.22 -19.60
C VAL A 456 37.82 -9.05 -19.86
N ILE A 457 38.86 -9.27 -20.66
CA ILE A 457 39.86 -8.26 -21.00
C ILE A 457 39.91 -8.02 -22.51
N TYR A 458 39.87 -6.74 -22.91
CA TYR A 458 40.00 -6.31 -24.30
C TYR A 458 41.15 -5.31 -24.47
N ASN A 459 41.83 -5.40 -25.62
CA ASN A 459 42.68 -4.30 -26.12
C ASN A 459 41.86 -3.38 -27.01
N GLY A 460 42.05 -2.08 -26.88
CA GLY A 460 41.46 -1.09 -27.75
C GLY A 460 42.45 -0.02 -28.19
N THR A 461 42.14 0.63 -29.31
CA THR A 461 42.87 1.82 -29.79
C THR A 461 41.96 3.03 -29.75
N ALA A 462 42.42 4.11 -29.10
CA ALA A 462 41.67 5.36 -29.01
C ALA A 462 41.64 6.07 -30.38
N LYS A 463 40.44 6.36 -30.93
CA LYS A 463 40.30 7.17 -32.16
C LYS A 463 40.04 8.65 -31.88
N SER A 464 39.72 9.01 -30.64
CA SER A 464 39.48 10.38 -30.20
C SER A 464 40.63 10.91 -29.33
N GLU A 465 40.74 12.24 -29.23
CA GLU A 465 41.74 12.92 -28.37
C GLU A 465 41.33 12.98 -26.89
N ARG A 466 40.22 12.32 -26.50
CA ARG A 466 39.67 12.37 -25.14
C ARG A 466 38.89 11.10 -24.79
N ILE A 467 39.20 10.49 -23.65
CA ILE A 467 38.47 9.33 -23.10
C ILE A 467 37.81 9.74 -21.79
N GLY A 468 36.48 9.54 -21.68
CA GLY A 468 35.67 9.88 -20.50
C GLY A 468 34.28 10.43 -20.85
N PHE A 469 33.51 10.82 -19.83
CA PHE A 469 32.14 11.33 -19.98
C PHE A 469 32.06 12.82 -19.69
N GLU A 470 31.51 13.60 -20.64
CA GLU A 470 31.32 15.06 -20.52
C GLU A 470 32.59 15.78 -19.99
N ASP A 471 32.50 16.42 -18.81
CA ASP A 471 33.58 17.19 -18.18
C ASP A 471 34.60 16.32 -17.43
N VAL A 472 34.36 15.00 -17.28
CA VAL A 472 35.17 14.08 -16.48
C VAL A 472 35.87 13.06 -17.39
N GLY A 473 37.19 13.21 -17.58
CA GLY A 473 37.98 12.31 -18.43
C GLY A 473 39.40 12.81 -18.65
N TYR A 474 40.16 12.07 -19.45
CA TYR A 474 41.55 12.37 -19.78
C TYR A 474 41.71 12.70 -21.26
N ASN A 475 42.62 13.61 -21.57
CA ASN A 475 43.05 13.86 -22.94
C ASN A 475 44.08 12.80 -23.33
N VAL A 476 43.94 12.22 -24.51
CA VAL A 476 44.74 11.08 -24.97
C VAL A 476 45.18 11.34 -26.40
N THR A 477 46.35 10.86 -26.80
CA THR A 477 46.79 10.97 -28.20
C THR A 477 45.99 10.00 -29.07
N GLN A 478 45.48 10.48 -30.21
CA GLN A 478 44.81 9.64 -31.19
C GLN A 478 45.75 8.50 -31.63
N GLY A 479 45.29 7.25 -31.53
CA GLY A 479 46.10 6.05 -31.79
C GLY A 479 46.70 5.39 -30.54
N ALA A 480 46.45 5.92 -29.34
CA ALA A 480 46.96 5.30 -28.10
C ALA A 480 46.37 3.91 -27.83
N GLU A 481 47.22 2.98 -27.37
CA GLU A 481 46.80 1.68 -26.87
C GLU A 481 46.14 1.79 -25.50
N THR A 482 44.98 1.15 -25.36
CA THR A 482 44.17 1.12 -24.14
C THR A 482 43.79 -0.33 -23.81
N ARG A 483 43.68 -0.63 -22.51
CA ARG A 483 43.21 -1.93 -22.02
C ARG A 483 41.96 -1.77 -21.19
N TYR A 484 41.02 -2.67 -21.40
CA TYR A 484 39.73 -2.72 -20.72
C TYR A 484 39.63 -3.98 -19.90
N ILE A 485 39.02 -3.88 -18.73
CA ILE A 485 38.60 -5.02 -17.91
C ILE A 485 37.16 -4.83 -17.50
N GLY A 486 36.31 -5.80 -17.82
CA GLY A 486 35.00 -5.96 -17.21
C GLY A 486 35.06 -7.12 -16.23
N GLU A 487 34.57 -6.93 -15.00
CA GLU A 487 34.53 -7.99 -14.00
C GLU A 487 33.23 -7.95 -13.20
N VAL A 488 32.65 -9.13 -12.97
CA VAL A 488 31.34 -9.30 -12.32
C VAL A 488 31.40 -10.38 -11.26
N TRP A 489 30.73 -10.15 -10.13
CA TRP A 489 30.52 -11.18 -9.11
C TRP A 489 29.26 -10.95 -8.30
N LYS A 490 28.76 -12.02 -7.67
CA LYS A 490 27.66 -11.98 -6.71
C LYS A 490 28.16 -12.01 -5.27
N ALA A 491 27.56 -11.17 -4.44
CA ALA A 491 27.67 -11.25 -2.99
C ALA A 491 26.31 -11.69 -2.41
N PRO A 492 26.09 -13.01 -2.21
CA PRO A 492 24.79 -13.57 -1.88
C PRO A 492 24.28 -13.12 -0.50
N GLU A 493 25.15 -12.85 0.47
CA GLU A 493 24.74 -12.36 1.80
C GLU A 493 24.05 -11.00 1.72
N TYR A 494 24.36 -10.22 0.68
CA TYR A 494 23.86 -8.87 0.46
C TYR A 494 22.81 -8.78 -0.65
N ASN A 495 22.52 -9.89 -1.36
CA ASN A 495 21.75 -9.91 -2.63
C ASN A 495 22.25 -8.85 -3.61
N LEU A 496 23.56 -8.76 -3.73
CA LEU A 496 24.25 -7.72 -4.48
C LEU A 496 24.97 -8.35 -5.67
N LEU A 497 24.74 -7.81 -6.85
CA LEU A 497 25.56 -8.04 -8.02
C LEU A 497 26.51 -6.85 -8.15
N VAL A 498 27.81 -7.14 -8.19
CA VAL A 498 28.82 -6.11 -8.41
C VAL A 498 29.35 -6.26 -9.82
N VAL A 499 29.42 -5.11 -10.47
CA VAL A 499 29.93 -4.91 -11.82
C VAL A 499 31.03 -3.88 -11.71
N SER A 500 32.23 -4.22 -12.17
CA SER A 500 33.34 -3.28 -12.26
C SER A 500 33.85 -3.18 -13.69
N MET A 501 34.15 -1.97 -14.11
CA MET A 501 34.68 -1.67 -15.44
C MET A 501 35.92 -0.79 -15.28
N GLY A 502 37.06 -1.28 -15.74
CA GLY A 502 38.33 -0.56 -15.69
C GLY A 502 38.83 -0.21 -17.09
N ILE A 503 39.42 0.96 -17.23
CA ILE A 503 40.09 1.43 -18.45
C ILE A 503 41.49 1.93 -18.06
N ALA A 504 42.54 1.39 -18.65
CA ALA A 504 43.90 1.89 -18.50
C ALA A 504 44.50 2.29 -19.85
N ILE A 505 45.23 3.40 -19.87
CA ILE A 505 45.99 3.86 -21.04
C ILE A 505 47.42 3.31 -20.93
N ILE A 506 47.91 2.60 -21.95
CA ILE A 506 49.17 1.81 -21.91
C ILE A 506 50.29 2.47 -22.74
N SER A 507 49.95 2.95 -23.94
CA SER A 507 50.80 3.62 -24.94
C SER A 507 52.03 2.89 -25.52
N SER A 508 52.20 3.06 -26.84
CA SER A 508 53.48 3.13 -27.55
C SER A 508 53.35 4.17 -28.68
N GLU A 509 54.31 5.09 -28.83
CA GLU A 509 54.56 5.85 -30.09
C GLU A 509 54.81 4.85 -31.24
N GLU A 510 54.54 5.04 -32.55
CA GLU A 510 54.17 6.14 -33.45
C GLU A 510 53.89 5.49 -34.84
N VAL A 511 53.05 6.07 -35.72
CA VAL A 511 53.35 6.21 -37.17
C VAL A 511 52.60 7.43 -37.72
N ASN A 512 53.29 8.54 -37.94
CA ASN A 512 52.75 9.65 -38.73
C ASN A 512 52.85 9.31 -40.22
N ASP A 513 51.83 8.64 -40.76
CA ASP A 513 51.74 8.29 -42.20
C ASP A 513 51.55 9.52 -43.13
N GLN A 514 51.49 10.75 -42.61
CA GLN A 514 51.13 11.92 -43.41
C GLN A 514 52.26 12.91 -43.71
N THR A 515 53.46 12.79 -43.14
CA THR A 515 54.51 13.83 -43.34
C THR A 515 55.79 13.41 -44.04
N GLY A 516 56.08 12.12 -44.25
CA GLY A 516 57.09 11.68 -45.23
C GLY A 516 58.49 12.30 -45.12
N VAL A 517 58.95 12.68 -43.93
CA VAL A 517 60.32 13.16 -43.69
C VAL A 517 60.91 12.41 -42.51
N GLY A 518 62.02 11.70 -42.72
CA GLY A 518 62.94 11.30 -41.66
C GLY A 518 64.33 11.90 -41.88
N PRO A 519 65.32 11.58 -41.03
CA PRO A 519 65.36 11.75 -39.58
C PRO A 519 66.10 13.05 -39.23
N ILE A 520 65.57 13.86 -38.31
CA ILE A 520 66.31 14.96 -37.65
C ILE A 520 66.54 14.63 -36.16
N ASP A 521 65.99 13.52 -35.65
CA ASP A 521 66.00 13.20 -34.22
C ASP A 521 67.35 12.72 -33.65
N ASP A 522 68.29 12.29 -34.49
CA ASP A 522 69.63 11.87 -34.03
C ASP A 522 70.48 13.03 -33.45
N LEU A 523 70.08 14.31 -33.62
CA LEU A 523 70.84 15.46 -33.09
C LEU A 523 70.27 16.02 -31.78
N VAL A 524 69.02 15.70 -31.43
CA VAL A 524 68.35 16.21 -30.22
C VAL A 524 68.42 15.20 -29.07
N ASP A 525 68.53 13.90 -29.40
CA ASP A 525 68.59 12.80 -28.43
C ASP A 525 69.84 12.78 -27.54
N ASP A 526 70.95 13.42 -27.96
CA ASP A 526 72.19 13.50 -27.19
C ASP A 526 72.24 14.70 -26.20
N LEU A 527 71.26 15.61 -26.23
CA LEU A 527 71.33 16.92 -25.55
C LEU A 527 70.42 17.07 -24.32
N ILE A 528 69.57 16.10 -24.02
CA ILE A 528 68.66 16.12 -22.87
C ILE A 528 68.89 14.87 -21.99
N PRO A 529 69.62 14.99 -20.87
CA PRO A 529 69.68 13.91 -19.89
C PRO A 529 68.34 13.85 -19.13
N ASN A 530 67.78 12.64 -19.04
CA ASN A 530 66.47 12.26 -18.50
C ASN A 530 65.29 12.40 -19.49
N LYS A 531 65.09 11.37 -20.33
CA LYS A 531 63.80 11.09 -20.97
C LYS A 531 62.82 10.57 -19.90
N PRO A 532 61.64 11.18 -19.69
CA PRO A 532 60.58 10.66 -18.82
C PRO A 532 59.66 9.66 -19.57
N THR A 533 60.13 9.08 -20.67
CA THR A 533 59.35 8.23 -21.57
C THR A 533 60.02 6.87 -21.76
N GLU A 534 59.96 6.02 -20.72
CA GLU A 534 60.04 4.58 -20.94
C GLU A 534 58.64 4.09 -21.39
N THR A 535 58.54 3.71 -22.67
CA THR A 535 57.31 3.43 -23.42
C THR A 535 56.80 1.98 -23.28
N THR A 536 56.94 1.37 -22.10
CA THR A 536 56.43 0.01 -21.81
C THR A 536 55.89 -0.16 -20.39
N ASP A 537 55.68 0.92 -19.64
CA ASP A 537 55.27 0.82 -18.25
C ASP A 537 53.78 0.45 -18.12
N THR A 538 53.50 -0.83 -17.86
CA THR A 538 52.14 -1.34 -17.60
C THR A 538 51.74 -1.22 -16.12
N LYS A 539 52.48 -0.48 -15.29
CA LYS A 539 52.21 -0.33 -13.86
C LYS A 539 50.76 0.08 -13.58
N ASN A 540 50.21 1.00 -14.36
CA ASN A 540 48.85 1.52 -14.13
C ASN A 540 47.77 0.48 -14.48
N TRP A 541 48.04 -0.38 -15.46
CA TRP A 541 47.21 -1.56 -15.74
C TRP A 541 47.29 -2.58 -14.60
N ASN A 542 48.49 -2.86 -14.10
CA ASN A 542 48.68 -3.81 -13.01
C ASN A 542 47.99 -3.32 -11.73
N GLU A 543 48.11 -2.03 -11.42
CA GLU A 543 47.43 -1.40 -10.29
C GLU A 543 45.91 -1.47 -10.43
N LEU A 544 45.35 -1.09 -11.59
CA LEU A 544 43.92 -1.23 -11.87
C LEU A 544 43.44 -2.68 -11.76
N TYR A 545 44.21 -3.61 -12.35
CA TYR A 545 43.90 -5.04 -12.34
C TYR A 545 43.88 -5.60 -10.91
N ASP A 546 44.83 -5.24 -10.06
CA ASP A 546 44.92 -5.70 -8.67
C ASP A 546 43.95 -4.96 -7.73
N LEU A 547 43.43 -3.79 -8.14
CA LEU A 547 42.52 -2.98 -7.34
C LEU A 547 41.08 -3.52 -7.31
N ILE A 548 40.60 -4.09 -8.42
CA ILE A 548 39.21 -4.56 -8.52
C ILE A 548 38.87 -5.64 -7.47
N PRO A 549 39.71 -6.68 -7.22
CA PRO A 549 39.46 -7.69 -6.20
C PRO A 549 39.45 -7.16 -4.76
N GLU A 550 39.97 -5.96 -4.52
CA GLU A 550 40.02 -5.29 -3.22
C GLU A 550 38.71 -4.56 -2.88
N ILE A 551 37.76 -4.46 -3.83
CA ILE A 551 36.45 -3.85 -3.60
C ILE A 551 35.67 -4.65 -2.56
N VAL A 552 35.16 -3.96 -1.54
CA VAL A 552 34.44 -4.58 -0.41
C VAL A 552 32.95 -4.30 -0.52
N CYS A 553 32.15 -5.36 -0.42
CA CYS A 553 30.70 -5.32 -0.22
C CYS A 553 30.38 -5.11 1.26
N LEU A 554 29.49 -4.17 1.56
CA LEU A 554 29.10 -3.81 2.93
C LEU A 554 27.64 -3.36 3.04
N GLN A 555 27.07 -3.55 4.22
CA GLN A 555 25.83 -2.88 4.64
C GLN A 555 26.20 -1.54 5.30
N PRO A 556 25.68 -0.40 4.83
CA PRO A 556 25.81 0.86 5.56
C PRO A 556 25.14 0.70 6.93
N ASN A 557 25.90 0.92 8.01
CA ASN A 557 25.37 0.94 9.38
C ASN A 557 24.51 2.17 9.65
#